data_AF-A0A2G5B5M9-F1
#
_entry.id   AF-A0A2G5B5M9-F1
#
_cell.length_a   1.000
_cell.length_b   1.000
_cell.length_c   1.000
_cell.angle_alpha   90.00
_cell.angle_beta   90.00
_cell.angle_gamma   90.00
#
_symmetry.space_group_name_H-M   'P 1'
#
loop_
_entity.id
_entity.type
_entity.pdbx_description
1 polymer ?
#
loop_
_entity_poly.entity_id
_entity_poly.type
_entity_poly.pdbx_seq_one_letter_code
_entity_poly.pdbx_strand_id
1 'polypeptide(L)' 'MVSFVCNYCQETLKKPKLDQHAQRCRNASFSCIDCSVDFVGTTYRQHTSCISEVEKYE' A
#
# COMPACT_ATOMS: atom_id res chain seq x y z
N MET A 1 3.08 -9.78 7.58
CA MET A 1 2.32 -9.57 6.31
C MET A 1 1.76 -8.18 6.36
N VAL A 2 2.24 -7.28 5.49
CA VAL A 2 1.85 -5.88 5.52
C VAL A 2 0.41 -5.70 5.01
N SER A 3 -0.34 -4.82 5.67
CA SER A 3 -1.73 -4.52 5.33
C SER A 3 -1.81 -3.10 4.75
N PHE A 4 -2.70 -2.93 3.78
CA PHE A 4 -2.90 -1.66 3.10
C PHE A 4 -4.37 -1.30 3.14
N VAL A 5 -4.68 -0.01 3.13
CA VAL A 5 -6.04 0.51 3.04
C VAL A 5 -6.18 1.27 1.73
N CYS A 6 -7.25 0.99 0.99
CA CYS A 6 -7.60 1.78 -0.19
C CYS A 6 -8.28 3.07 0.26
N ASN A 7 -7.72 4.23 -0.07
CA ASN A 7 -8.29 5.53 0.28
C ASN A 7 -9.59 5.84 -0.48
N TYR A 8 -9.82 5.16 -1.62
CA TYR A 8 -11.03 5.34 -2.43
C TYR A 8 -12.20 4.48 -1.92
N CYS A 9 -11.95 3.20 -1.62
CA CYS A 9 -12.98 2.26 -1.16
C CYS A 9 -13.08 2.16 0.37
N GLN A 10 -12.14 2.74 1.10
CA GLN A 10 -11.92 2.52 2.54
C GLN A 10 -11.88 1.02 2.94
N GLU A 11 -11.43 0.17 2.03
CA GLU A 11 -11.27 -1.27 2.27
C GLU A 11 -9.83 -1.61 2.66
N THR A 12 -9.67 -2.45 3.68
CA THR A 12 -8.36 -2.99 4.07
C THR A 12 -8.06 -4.26 3.29
N LEU A 13 -6.94 -4.25 2.57
CA LEU A 13 -6.51 -5.30 1.66
C LEU A 13 -5.10 -5.77 2.02
N LYS A 14 -4.87 -7.07 1.84
CA LYS A 14 -3.52 -7.65 1.94
C LYS A 14 -2.82 -7.57 0.59
N LYS A 15 -1.49 -7.61 0.59
CA LYS A 15 -0.64 -7.56 -0.61
C LYS A 15 -1.08 -8.43 -1.81
N PRO A 16 -1.47 -9.71 -1.67
CA PRO A 16 -1.94 -10.50 -2.82
C PRO A 16 -3.27 -10.01 -3.42
N LYS A 17 -4.14 -9.37 -2.63
CA LYS A 17 -5.43 -8.84 -3.09
C LYS A 17 -5.32 -7.45 -3.73
N LEU A 18 -4.25 -6.72 -3.42
CA LEU A 18 -4.02 -5.40 -3.99
C LEU A 18 -3.90 -5.44 -5.50
N ASP A 19 -3.27 -6.47 -6.07
CA ASP A 19 -3.12 -6.60 -7.51
C ASP A 19 -4.46 -6.62 -8.24
N GLN A 20 -5.37 -7.46 -7.75
CA GLN A 20 -6.72 -7.56 -8.27
C GLN A 20 -7.51 -6.26 -8.02
N HIS A 21 -7.33 -5.62 -6.87
CA HIS A 21 -8.01 -4.36 -6.58
C HIS A 21 -7.51 -3.22 -7.47
N ALA A 22 -6.21 -3.10 -7.72
CA ALA A 22 -5.64 -2.09 -8.59
C ALA A 22 -6.13 -2.23 -10.05
N GLN A 23 -6.38 -3.46 -10.51
CA GLN A 23 -7.02 -3.69 -11.82
C GLN A 23 -8.47 -3.19 -11.87
N ARG A 24 -9.22 -3.33 -10.77
CA ARG A 24 -10.62 -2.90 -10.66
C ARG A 24 -10.75 -1.42 -10.36
N CYS A 25 -9.82 -0.86 -9.58
CA CYS A 25 -9.84 0.51 -9.09
C CYS A 25 -8.62 1.26 -9.63
N ARG A 26 -8.78 1.82 -10.85
CA ARG A 26 -7.69 2.49 -11.60
C ARG A 26 -7.14 3.75 -10.94
N ASN A 27 -7.93 4.37 -10.06
CA ASN A 27 -7.57 5.59 -9.33
C ASN A 27 -7.49 5.36 -7.80
N ALA A 28 -7.37 4.10 -7.35
CA ALA A 28 -7.16 3.82 -5.94
C ALA A 28 -5.76 4.24 -5.49
N SER A 29 -5.72 4.96 -4.37
CA SER A 29 -4.50 5.18 -3.58
C SER A 29 -4.50 4.16 -2.43
N PHE A 30 -3.36 3.55 -2.15
CA PHE A 30 -3.21 2.57 -1.09
C PHE A 30 -2.30 3.12 -0.01
N SER A 31 -2.78 3.22 1.23
CA SER A 31 -1.94 3.61 2.35
C SER A 31 -1.56 2.38 3.15
N CYS A 32 -0.28 2.20 3.42
CA CYS A 32 0.15 1.17 4.33
C CYS A 32 -0.20 1.61 5.76
N ILE A 33 -0.95 0.79 6.49
CA ILE A 33 -1.35 1.10 7.88
C ILE A 33 -0.21 0.92 8.89
N ASP A 34 0.89 0.32 8.47
CA ASP A 34 2.00 -0.04 9.34
C ASP A 34 3.12 1.02 9.30
N CYS A 35 3.42 1.58 8.11
CA CYS A 35 4.34 2.72 7.97
C CYS A 35 3.64 4.06 7.67
N SER A 36 2.30 4.08 7.57
CA SER A 36 1.50 5.27 7.22
C SER A 36 1.90 5.97 5.90
N VAL A 37 2.58 5.25 5.00
CA VAL A 37 2.97 5.77 3.68
C VAL A 37 1.84 5.56 2.67
N ASP A 38 1.51 6.60 1.92
CA ASP A 38 0.61 6.51 0.77
C ASP A 38 1.35 6.05 -0.50
N PHE A 39 0.71 5.16 -1.22
CA PHE A 39 1.19 4.57 -2.46
C PHE A 39 0.14 4.81 -3.54
N VAL A 40 0.53 5.48 -4.61
CA VAL A 40 -0.34 5.76 -5.75
C VAL A 40 -0.11 4.71 -6.84
N GLY A 41 -1.20 4.22 -7.44
CA GLY A 41 -1.12 3.25 -8.53
C GLY A 41 -0.46 1.94 -8.09
N THR A 42 0.61 1.52 -8.77
CA THR A 42 1.30 0.23 -8.52
C THR A 42 2.58 0.35 -7.68
N THR A 43 2.84 1.52 -7.08
CA THR A 43 4.05 1.76 -6.26
C THR A 43 4.13 0.85 -5.03
N TYR A 44 2.99 0.44 -4.47
CA TYR A 44 2.92 -0.53 -3.37
C TYR A 44 3.54 -1.90 -3.70
N ARG A 45 3.69 -2.26 -4.99
CA ARG A 45 4.31 -3.53 -5.38
C ARG A 45 5.76 -3.60 -4.91
N GLN A 46 6.47 -2.48 -4.98
CA GLN A 46 7.86 -2.33 -4.51
C GLN A 46 7.96 -2.33 -2.98
N HIS A 47 6.85 -2.07 -2.27
CA HIS A 47 6.80 -2.09 -0.82
C HIS A 47 6.69 -3.53 -0.27
N THR A 48 7.80 -4.25 -0.18
CA THR A 48 7.89 -5.65 0.30
C THR A 48 7.98 -5.78 1.81
N SER A 49 8.60 -4.81 2.47
CA SER A 49 8.72 -4.71 3.91
C SER A 49 8.45 -3.27 4.32
N CYS A 50 7.71 -3.06 5.40
CA CYS A 50 7.69 -1.75 6.04
C CYS A 50 9.10 -1.44 6.51
N ILE A 51 9.76 -0.54 5.79
CA ILE A 51 10.98 0.08 6.26
C ILE A 51 10.46 1.16 7.22
N SER A 52 10.48 0.84 8.51
CA SER A 52 10.28 1.86 9.52
C SER A 52 11.37 2.92 9.30
N GLU A 53 11.01 4.18 9.50
CA GLU A 53 11.70 5.44 9.16
C GLU A 53 13.22 5.54 9.49
N VAL A 54 13.81 4.52 10.11
CA VAL A 54 15.21 4.41 10.53
C VAL A 54 16.21 4.38 9.37
N GLU A 55 15.85 3.93 8.16
CA GLU A 55 16.77 3.90 7.01
C GLU A 55 16.79 5.20 6.18
N LYS A 56 16.01 6.22 6.53
CA LYS A 56 16.02 7.50 5.79
C LYS A 56 17.06 8.51 6.32
N TYR A 57 17.75 8.18 7.41
CA TYR A 57 18.70 9.07 8.11
C TYR A 57 20.05 8.40 8.45
N GLU A 58 20.49 7.41 7.66
CA GLU A 58 21.88 6.89 7.70
C GLU A 58 22.61 7.17 6.38
#